data_AF-A0AAE3H4B0-F1
#
_entry.id   AF-A0AAE3H4B0-F1
#
_cell.length_a   1.000
_cell.length_b   1.000
_cell.length_c   1.000
_cell.angle_alpha   90.00
_cell.angle_beta   90.00
_cell.angle_gamma   90.00
#
_symmetry.space_group_name_H-M   'P 1'
#
loop_
_entity.id
_entity.type
_entity.pdbx_description
1 polymer ?
#
loop_
_entity_poly.entity_id
_entity_poly.type
_entity_poly.pdbx_seq_one_letter_code
_entity_poly.pdbx_strand_id
1 'polypeptide(L)'
;MSLAVISALSVGAFAQKSGNEVGKREFNPEKMAEKRSERLKADLKLTDEQFAAVTKLNKESVANREAERKELKAKHDAKKSAYKNEMKKILTPEQYKTFEEKLATNEARRKEGMRKGRGGNHGGPHHGARPENKG
;
A
#
# COMPACT_ATOMS: atom_id res chain seq x y z
N MET A 1 -19.73 13.91 -64.81
CA MET A 1 -19.78 12.61 -64.12
C MET A 1 -19.40 12.84 -62.67
N SER A 2 -20.37 12.73 -61.77
CA SER A 2 -20.18 12.72 -60.31
C SER A 2 -19.61 11.38 -59.85
N LEU A 3 -18.91 11.39 -58.71
CA LEU A 3 -18.77 10.34 -57.66
C LEU A 3 -17.42 10.59 -56.94
N ALA A 4 -17.25 10.55 -55.63
CA ALA A 4 -18.16 10.53 -54.49
C ALA A 4 -17.31 10.91 -53.27
N VAL A 5 -17.90 11.64 -52.33
CA VAL A 5 -17.37 11.94 -51.00
C VAL A 5 -17.43 10.68 -50.14
N ILE A 6 -16.33 10.29 -49.47
CA ILE A 6 -16.34 9.44 -48.27
C ILE A 6 -15.24 9.96 -47.33
N SER A 7 -15.58 10.90 -46.44
CA SER A 7 -15.90 10.68 -45.02
C SER A 7 -14.66 10.58 -44.13
N ALA A 8 -14.43 11.66 -43.41
CA ALA A 8 -13.43 11.80 -42.36
C ALA A 8 -13.66 10.77 -41.24
N LEU A 9 -12.59 10.07 -40.84
CA LEU A 9 -12.51 9.41 -39.55
C LEU A 9 -11.53 10.19 -38.67
N SER A 10 -12.03 11.29 -38.11
CA SER A 10 -11.43 11.97 -36.97
C SER A 10 -11.71 11.14 -35.70
N VAL A 11 -10.91 10.11 -35.44
CA VAL A 11 -10.84 9.48 -34.12
C VAL A 11 -9.73 10.18 -33.34
N GLY A 12 -10.14 11.14 -32.50
CA GLY A 12 -9.25 11.84 -31.59
C GLY A 12 -8.62 10.85 -30.60
N ALA A 13 -7.32 10.61 -30.76
CA ALA A 13 -6.49 9.94 -29.77
C ALA A 13 -6.16 10.91 -28.61
N PHE A 14 -7.16 11.22 -27.79
CA PHE A 14 -6.97 11.86 -26.48
C PHE A 14 -7.31 10.85 -25.38
N ALA A 15 -6.49 9.81 -25.23
CA ALA A 15 -6.67 8.82 -24.16
C ALA A 15 -5.40 8.48 -23.39
N GLN A 16 -4.27 9.17 -23.59
CA GLN A 16 -3.04 8.81 -22.89
C GLN A 16 -2.14 10.00 -22.57
N LYS A 17 -2.67 11.00 -21.87
CA LYS A 17 -1.84 11.98 -21.16
C LYS A 17 -2.54 12.60 -19.95
N SER A 18 -3.19 11.78 -19.13
CA SER A 18 -3.24 12.05 -17.69
C SER A 18 -2.15 11.22 -17.04
N GLY A 19 -0.91 11.69 -17.20
CA GLY A 19 0.20 11.16 -16.42
C GLY A 19 -0.21 11.19 -14.95
N ASN A 20 -0.18 10.03 -14.33
CA ASN A 20 -0.43 9.80 -12.91
C ASN A 20 0.59 10.58 -12.07
N GLU A 21 0.42 11.90 -11.96
CA GLU A 21 0.83 12.65 -10.78
C GLU A 21 -0.21 12.41 -9.68
N VAL A 22 -0.40 11.15 -9.30
CA VAL A 22 -0.85 10.85 -7.95
C VAL A 22 0.36 11.13 -7.08
N GLY A 23 0.55 12.44 -6.83
CA GLY A 23 1.60 12.96 -5.98
C GLY A 23 1.65 12.12 -4.72
N LYS A 24 2.86 11.90 -4.21
CA LYS A 24 3.06 11.43 -2.84
C LYS A 24 2.19 12.33 -1.96
N ARG A 25 0.96 11.93 -1.65
CA ARG A 25 0.16 12.62 -0.64
C ARG A 25 1.02 12.50 0.60
N GLU A 26 1.57 13.63 1.04
CA GLU A 26 2.35 13.69 2.25
C GLU A 26 1.47 13.12 3.35
N PHE A 27 1.84 11.92 3.80
CA PHE A 27 1.13 11.26 4.87
C PHE A 27 1.50 12.01 6.13
N ASN A 28 0.65 12.95 6.54
CA ASN A 28 0.76 13.63 7.82
C ASN A 28 -0.17 12.90 8.82
N PRO A 29 0.39 12.12 9.76
CA PRO A 29 -0.39 11.31 10.69
C PRO A 29 -1.28 12.15 11.61
N GLU A 30 -0.81 13.33 12.02
CA GLU A 30 -1.57 14.24 12.87
C GLU A 30 -2.77 14.83 12.12
N LYS A 31 -2.58 15.25 10.88
CA LYS A 31 -3.66 15.73 10.01
C LYS A 31 -4.71 14.65 9.76
N MET A 32 -4.30 13.37 9.76
CA MET A 32 -5.22 12.24 9.64
C MET A 32 -6.02 11.99 10.93
N ALA A 33 -5.39 12.16 12.11
CA ALA A 33 -6.08 12.09 13.39
C ALA A 33 -7.15 13.18 13.52
N GLU A 34 -6.85 14.40 13.07
CA GLU A 34 -7.79 15.53 13.05
C GLU A 34 -8.96 15.26 12.11
N LYS A 35 -8.70 14.87 10.86
CA LYS A 35 -9.77 14.48 9.90
C LYS A 35 -10.64 13.35 10.41
N ARG A 36 -10.08 12.38 11.13
CA ARG A 36 -10.87 11.30 11.73
C ARG A 36 -11.80 11.83 12.81
N SER A 37 -11.32 12.77 13.61
CA SER A 37 -12.09 13.39 14.67
C SER A 37 -13.21 14.26 14.11
N GLU A 38 -12.95 14.99 13.02
CA GLU A 38 -13.97 15.79 12.31
C GLU A 38 -15.12 14.91 11.78
N ARG A 39 -14.78 13.76 11.18
CA ARG A 39 -15.79 12.79 10.72
C ARG A 39 -16.62 12.27 11.89
N LEU A 40 -15.98 11.89 12.99
CA LEU A 40 -16.70 11.42 14.18
C LEU A 40 -17.58 12.51 14.78
N LYS A 41 -17.16 13.78 14.75
CA LYS A 41 -17.99 14.92 15.16
C LYS A 41 -19.26 14.99 14.33
N ALA A 42 -19.16 14.88 13.01
CA ALA A 42 -20.28 14.94 12.10
C ALA A 42 -21.21 13.71 12.22
N ASP A 43 -20.64 12.51 12.20
CA ASP A 43 -21.39 11.24 12.19
C ASP A 43 -22.12 10.99 13.51
N LEU A 44 -21.48 11.34 14.64
CA LEU A 44 -22.00 11.08 15.98
C LEU A 44 -22.55 12.32 16.67
N LYS A 45 -22.50 13.49 16.01
CA LYS A 45 -22.95 14.79 16.55
C LYS A 45 -22.31 15.10 17.90
N LEU A 46 -20.99 14.93 17.99
CA LEU A 46 -20.24 15.11 19.24
C LEU A 46 -20.31 16.56 19.73
N THR A 47 -20.41 16.73 21.06
CA THR A 47 -20.21 18.04 21.70
C THR A 47 -18.76 18.50 21.55
N ASP A 48 -18.47 19.77 21.84
CA ASP A 48 -17.11 20.29 21.74
C ASP A 48 -16.15 19.62 22.73
N GLU A 49 -16.63 19.30 23.94
CA GLU A 49 -15.86 18.54 24.94
C GLU A 49 -15.55 17.12 24.45
N GLN A 50 -16.53 16.42 23.89
CA GLN A 50 -16.35 15.08 23.33
C GLN A 50 -15.40 15.11 22.13
N PHE A 51 -15.51 16.12 21.26
CA PHE A 51 -14.63 16.29 20.12
C PHE A 51 -13.17 16.52 20.54
N ALA A 52 -12.94 17.35 21.56
CA ALA A 52 -11.61 17.58 22.11
C ALA A 52 -11.00 16.27 22.67
N ALA A 53 -11.77 15.50 23.43
CA ALA A 53 -11.34 14.21 23.97
C ALA A 53 -11.02 13.18 22.87
N VAL A 54 -11.87 13.06 21.85
CA VAL A 54 -11.67 12.16 20.71
C VAL A 54 -10.45 12.56 19.89
N THR A 55 -10.23 13.87 19.70
CA THR A 55 -9.06 14.38 18.98
C THR A 55 -7.77 14.03 19.70
N LYS A 56 -7.73 14.23 21.03
CA LYS A 56 -6.59 13.82 21.86
C LYS A 56 -6.31 12.31 21.74
N LEU A 57 -7.35 11.48 21.91
CA LEU A 57 -7.24 10.03 21.79
C LEU A 57 -6.71 9.59 20.41
N ASN A 58 -7.19 10.22 19.34
CA ASN A 58 -6.73 9.90 17.98
C ASN A 58 -5.27 10.29 17.76
N LYS A 59 -4.81 11.43 18.29
CA LYS A 59 -3.41 11.86 18.22
C LYS A 59 -2.49 10.88 18.96
N GLU A 60 -2.85 10.50 20.18
CA GLU A 60 -2.11 9.49 20.97
C GLU A 60 -2.06 8.13 20.25
N SER A 61 -3.20 7.68 19.70
CA SER A 61 -3.26 6.44 18.93
C SER A 61 -2.33 6.44 17.72
N VAL A 62 -2.23 7.57 17.02
CA VAL A 62 -1.33 7.71 15.87
C VAL A 62 0.13 7.66 16.30
N ALA A 63 0.50 8.37 17.36
CA ALA A 63 1.87 8.34 17.90
C ALA A 63 2.28 6.92 18.32
N ASN A 64 1.41 6.21 19.04
CA ASN A 64 1.66 4.83 19.47
C ASN A 64 1.84 3.88 18.28
N ARG A 65 0.99 4.01 17.26
CA ARG A 65 1.12 3.20 16.02
C ARG A 65 2.41 3.49 15.28
N GLU A 66 2.89 4.73 15.28
CA GLU A 66 4.16 5.07 14.65
C GLU A 66 5.33 4.44 15.39
N ALA A 67 5.33 4.50 16.72
CA ALA A 67 6.33 3.85 17.56
C ALA A 67 6.34 2.33 17.33
N GLU A 68 5.18 1.68 17.40
CA GLU A 68 5.03 0.24 17.16
C GLU A 68 5.52 -0.13 15.74
N ARG A 69 5.17 0.67 14.73
CA ARG A 69 5.62 0.44 13.35
C ARG A 69 7.14 0.50 13.23
N LYS A 70 7.79 1.47 13.90
CA LYS A 70 9.25 1.59 13.91
C LYS A 70 9.90 0.37 14.59
N GLU A 71 9.35 -0.04 15.72
CA GLU A 71 9.81 -1.21 16.47
C GLU A 71 9.68 -2.50 15.66
N LEU A 72 8.49 -2.76 15.09
CA LEU A 72 8.24 -3.93 14.26
C LEU A 72 9.13 -3.95 13.01
N LYS A 73 9.38 -2.79 12.40
CA LYS A 73 10.31 -2.66 11.28
C LYS A 73 11.73 -3.07 11.70
N ALA A 74 12.22 -2.54 12.81
CA ALA A 74 13.55 -2.89 13.32
C ALA A 74 13.66 -4.39 13.63
N LYS A 75 12.66 -4.98 14.30
CA LYS A 75 12.60 -6.43 14.58
C LYS A 75 12.60 -7.26 13.30
N HIS A 76 11.83 -6.84 12.29
CA HIS A 76 11.77 -7.52 11.01
C HIS A 76 13.11 -7.47 10.27
N ASP A 77 13.75 -6.30 10.22
CA ASP A 77 15.04 -6.11 9.55
C ASP A 77 16.15 -6.92 10.24
N ALA A 78 16.15 -6.95 11.59
CA ALA A 78 17.06 -7.80 12.36
C ALA A 78 16.85 -9.30 12.06
N LYS A 79 15.60 -9.79 12.05
CA LYS A 79 15.28 -11.18 11.69
C LYS A 79 15.71 -11.52 10.25
N LYS A 80 15.47 -10.62 9.30
CA LYS A 80 15.89 -10.80 7.90
C LYS A 80 17.41 -10.92 7.79
N SER A 81 18.15 -10.08 8.51
CA SER A 81 19.62 -10.11 8.55
C SER A 81 20.15 -11.40 9.18
N ALA A 82 19.63 -11.76 10.37
CA ALA A 82 20.02 -13.00 11.05
C ALA A 82 19.77 -14.24 10.18
N TYR A 83 18.61 -14.32 9.54
CA TYR A 83 18.28 -15.42 8.64
C TYR A 83 19.26 -15.52 7.45
N LYS A 84 19.62 -14.38 6.84
CA LYS A 84 20.64 -14.36 5.77
C LYS A 84 21.99 -14.88 6.25
N ASN A 85 22.41 -14.48 7.45
CA ASN A 85 23.68 -14.93 8.01
C ASN A 85 23.69 -16.45 8.28
N GLU A 86 22.59 -17.01 8.78
CA GLU A 86 22.46 -18.47 8.94
C GLU A 86 22.45 -19.19 7.60
N MET A 87 21.74 -18.66 6.60
CA MET A 87 21.74 -19.21 5.24
C MET A 87 23.15 -19.23 4.62
N LYS A 88 23.96 -18.20 4.88
CA LYS A 88 25.35 -18.13 4.38
C LYS A 88 26.25 -19.23 4.95
N LYS A 89 25.96 -19.73 6.16
CA LYS A 89 26.71 -20.85 6.77
C LYS A 89 26.31 -22.20 6.19
N ILE A 90 25.06 -22.34 5.74
CA ILE A 90 24.49 -23.60 5.23
C ILE A 90 24.77 -23.78 3.73
N LEU A 91 24.73 -22.70 2.97
CA LEU A 91 24.87 -22.74 1.52
C LEU A 91 26.33 -22.62 1.07
N THR A 92 26.64 -23.24 -0.07
CA THR A 92 27.88 -22.94 -0.81
C THR A 92 27.87 -21.48 -1.32
N PRO A 93 29.04 -20.89 -1.61
CA PRO A 93 29.13 -19.51 -2.10
C PRO A 93 28.25 -19.25 -3.34
N GLU A 94 28.23 -20.19 -4.29
CA GLU A 94 27.45 -20.12 -5.52
C GLU A 94 25.95 -20.16 -5.24
N GLN A 95 25.51 -21.08 -4.36
CA GLN A 95 24.11 -21.19 -3.96
C GLN A 95 23.64 -19.95 -3.17
N TYR A 96 24.50 -19.40 -2.30
CA TYR A 96 24.19 -18.19 -1.54
C TYR A 96 24.00 -16.98 -2.46
N LYS A 97 24.84 -16.84 -3.50
CA LYS A 97 24.68 -15.79 -4.51
C LYS A 97 23.32 -15.87 -5.22
N THR A 98 22.92 -17.06 -5.69
CA THR A 98 21.59 -17.26 -6.30
C THR A 98 20.45 -16.98 -5.32
N PHE A 99 20.63 -17.31 -4.04
CA PHE A 99 19.65 -17.00 -3.00
C PHE A 99 19.48 -15.49 -2.80
N GLU A 100 20.57 -14.72 -2.74
CA GLU A 100 20.50 -13.26 -2.61
C GLU A 100 19.84 -12.58 -3.81
N GLU A 101 20.13 -13.04 -5.03
CA GLU A 101 19.48 -12.56 -6.25
C GLU A 101 17.97 -12.80 -6.20
N LYS A 102 17.54 -14.01 -5.80
CA LYS A 102 16.10 -14.33 -5.63
C LYS A 102 15.42 -13.43 -4.60
N LEU A 103 16.09 -13.11 -3.49
CA LEU A 103 15.55 -12.18 -2.50
C LEU A 103 15.37 -10.77 -3.07
N ALA A 104 16.37 -10.26 -3.80
CA ALA A 104 16.31 -8.95 -4.43
C ALA A 104 15.19 -8.86 -5.49
N THR A 105 15.07 -9.88 -6.35
CA THR A 105 14.00 -9.96 -7.35
C THR A 105 12.62 -10.00 -6.70
N ASN A 106 12.45 -10.79 -5.62
CA ASN A 106 11.20 -10.84 -4.88
C ASN A 106 10.83 -9.49 -4.24
N GLU A 107 11.82 -8.78 -3.70
CA GLU A 107 11.62 -7.46 -3.12
C GLU A 107 11.23 -6.42 -4.18
N ALA A 108 11.89 -6.43 -5.34
CA ALA A 108 11.55 -5.59 -6.48
C ALA A 108 10.13 -5.86 -6.97
N ARG A 109 9.75 -7.12 -7.17
CA ARG A 109 8.40 -7.53 -7.56
C ARG A 109 7.35 -7.11 -6.55
N ARG A 110 7.62 -7.23 -5.25
CA ARG A 110 6.72 -6.73 -4.20
C ARG A 110 6.51 -5.22 -4.31
N LYS A 111 7.59 -4.46 -4.49
CA LYS A 111 7.52 -3.00 -4.66
C LYS A 111 6.75 -2.61 -5.93
N GLU A 112 6.92 -3.36 -7.00
CA GLU A 112 6.18 -3.16 -8.25
C GLU A 112 4.69 -3.50 -8.11
N GLY A 113 4.35 -4.63 -7.47
CA GLY A 113 2.96 -5.00 -7.17
C GLY A 113 2.25 -3.95 -6.31
N MET A 114 2.95 -3.37 -5.32
CA MET A 114 2.44 -2.24 -4.53
C MET A 114 2.23 -0.97 -5.35
N ARG A 115 3.04 -0.74 -6.40
CA ARG A 115 2.87 0.39 -7.32
C ARG A 115 1.67 0.19 -8.24
N LYS A 116 1.53 -1.02 -8.80
CA LYS A 116 0.41 -1.39 -9.69
C LYS A 116 -0.93 -1.47 -8.94
N GLY A 117 -0.93 -1.98 -7.71
CA GLY A 117 -2.14 -2.10 -6.86
C GLY A 117 -2.66 -0.78 -6.27
N ARG A 118 -1.93 0.33 -6.40
CA ARG A 118 -2.40 1.67 -5.98
C ARG A 118 -3.25 2.39 -7.04
N GLY A 119 -3.42 1.79 -8.23
CA GLY A 119 -4.17 2.37 -9.35
C GLY A 119 -5.43 1.61 -9.78
N GLY A 120 -5.86 0.58 -9.04
CA GLY A 120 -6.99 -0.24 -9.47
C GLY A 120 -7.77 -0.81 -8.29
N ASN A 121 -8.98 -0.31 -8.11
CA ASN A 121 -10.08 -0.95 -7.40
C ASN A 121 -10.08 -2.48 -7.62
N HIS A 122 -9.66 -3.28 -6.63
CA HIS A 122 -9.75 -4.74 -6.69
C HIS A 122 -10.35 -5.27 -5.39
N GLY A 123 -11.68 -5.26 -5.34
CA GLY A 123 -12.44 -6.32 -4.68
C GLY A 123 -12.30 -7.61 -5.49
N GLY A 124 -11.13 -8.24 -5.42
CA GLY A 124 -10.93 -9.60 -5.91
C GLY A 124 -11.25 -10.60 -4.80
N PRO A 125 -11.79 -11.80 -5.10
CA PRO A 125 -12.19 -12.77 -4.09
C PRO A 125 -11.02 -13.10 -3.15
N HIS A 126 -11.24 -12.93 -1.85
CA HIS A 126 -10.39 -13.50 -0.83
C HIS A 126 -10.38 -15.03 -1.01
N HIS A 127 -9.39 -15.58 -1.71
CA HIS A 127 -9.09 -17.01 -1.68
C HIS A 127 -8.42 -17.35 -0.34
N GLY A 128 -9.24 -17.29 0.71
CA GLY A 128 -9.01 -17.89 2.01
C GLY A 128 -10.13 -18.90 2.27
N ALA A 129 -10.32 -19.87 1.37
CA ALA A 129 -11.13 -21.03 1.68
C ALA A 129 -10.37 -21.83 2.74
N ARG A 130 -10.70 -21.57 4.01
CA ARG A 130 -10.44 -22.49 5.11
C ARG A 130 -11.16 -23.80 4.75
N PRO A 131 -10.48 -24.94 4.61
CA PRO A 131 -11.16 -26.18 4.29
C PRO A 131 -12.16 -26.47 5.41
N GLU A 132 -13.45 -26.47 5.05
CA GLU A 132 -14.50 -26.98 5.93
C GLU A 132 -14.24 -28.46 6.11
N ASN A 133 -13.81 -28.81 7.32
CA ASN A 133 -13.72 -30.19 7.75
C ASN A 133 -15.15 -30.72 7.88
N LYS A 134 -15.64 -31.40 6.84
CA LYS A 134 -16.88 -32.18 6.93
C LYS A 134 -16.51 -33.48 7.64
N GLY A 135 -16.97 -33.60 8.89
CA GLY A 135 -16.90 -34.81 9.69
C GLY A 135 -17.82 -35.91 9.17
#